data_AF-A0A7S6MJ80-F1
#
_entry.id   AF-A0A7S6MJ80-F1
#
_cell.length_a   1.000
_cell.length_b   1.000
_cell.length_c   1.000
_cell.angle_alpha   90.00
_cell.angle_beta   90.00
_cell.angle_gamma   90.00
#
_symmetry.space_group_name_H-M   'P 1'
#
loop_
_entity.id
_entity.type
_entity.pdbx_description
1 polymer ?
#
loop_
_entity_poly.entity_id
_entity_poly.type
_entity_poly.pdbx_seq_one_letter_code
_entity_poly.pdbx_strand_id
1 'polypeptide(L)'
;MPLFKTHCFLFILLAISTLVCYHRFDQYQQTGPELLSGDWKFRATENSRIDITEKGLNLFSSDAKTGANAHRDIAIVKPGTVLLVSADVKCDNVIAGKQSWNVARIILAQNDGKQDRWNLPHTAVALTGSHDWKNYRKAFTIAPETQKIQLLAQLSQATGSLQIRNVHVYPVHENEAYQSARNIILPAWGAYFLLFAGSFLFMDKRNILIRLLLISIFASIIAGITLPGDMKNQVSSDVKIQLDSESAPFKAAIPWDLSKVWHFCFFFLFGLILSAMLDKTSIPQGIIMILLLAGSTELTQLYIEGRTPLVSDFFIDAAGGITGMILIRLVLQKNTAHISGNM
;
A
#
# COMPACT_ATOMS: atom_id res chain seq x y z
N MET A 1 29.77 -5.49 -8.95
CA MET A 1 28.95 -4.28 -9.25
C MET A 1 29.67 -3.03 -8.79
N PRO A 2 29.61 -1.92 -9.56
CA PRO A 2 30.16 -0.63 -9.15
C PRO A 2 29.52 -0.14 -7.85
N LEU A 3 30.33 0.41 -6.94
CA LEU A 3 29.89 1.04 -5.69
C LEU A 3 29.13 0.11 -4.71
N PHE A 4 29.29 -1.22 -4.81
CA PHE A 4 28.57 -2.18 -3.98
C PHE A 4 28.68 -1.89 -2.46
N LYS A 5 29.90 -1.64 -1.96
CA LYS A 5 30.12 -1.32 -0.53
C LYS A 5 29.41 -0.03 -0.13
N THR A 6 29.40 0.97 -1.01
CA THR A 6 28.71 2.25 -0.81
C THR A 6 27.20 2.04 -0.71
N HIS A 7 26.61 1.21 -1.58
CA HIS A 7 25.18 0.88 -1.53
C HIS A 7 24.79 0.23 -0.20
N CYS A 8 25.53 -0.79 0.24
CA CYS A 8 25.27 -1.44 1.52
C CYS A 8 25.34 -0.45 2.70
N PHE A 9 26.38 0.39 2.74
CA PHE A 9 26.57 1.37 3.80
C PHE A 9 25.44 2.41 3.83
N LEU A 10 25.13 3.01 2.68
CA LEU A 10 24.07 4.02 2.57
C LEU A 10 22.70 3.43 2.89
N PHE A 11 22.42 2.20 2.44
CA PHE A 11 21.18 1.52 2.79
C PHE A 11 21.03 1.36 4.30
N ILE A 12 22.06 0.87 5.00
CA ILE A 12 22.01 0.68 6.46
C ILE A 12 21.79 2.02 7.16
N LEU A 13 22.52 3.06 6.76
CA LEU A 13 22.39 4.40 7.32
C LEU A 13 20.97 4.95 7.12
N LEU A 14 20.42 4.86 5.91
CA LEU A 14 19.08 5.32 5.58
C LEU A 14 18.01 4.50 6.29
N ALA A 15 18.16 3.17 6.36
CA ALA A 15 17.23 2.29 7.03
C ALA A 15 17.13 2.61 8.53
N ILE A 16 18.27 2.74 9.21
CA ILE A 16 18.30 3.11 10.64
C ILE A 16 17.68 4.50 10.82
N SER A 17 18.07 5.49 10.01
CA SER A 17 17.55 6.85 10.11
C SER A 17 16.04 6.91 9.89
N THR A 18 15.54 6.15 8.91
CA THR A 18 14.12 6.03 8.58
C THR A 18 13.35 5.48 9.76
N LEU A 19 13.78 4.34 10.31
CA LEU A 19 13.09 3.68 11.43
C LEU A 19 13.14 4.50 12.72
N VAL A 20 14.30 5.09 13.05
CA VAL A 20 14.45 5.94 14.24
C VAL A 20 13.54 7.17 14.14
N CYS A 21 13.54 7.88 13.02
CA CYS A 21 12.69 9.07 12.87
C CYS A 21 11.21 8.71 12.86
N TYR A 22 10.83 7.64 12.17
CA TYR A 22 9.44 7.19 12.07
C TYR A 22 8.87 6.77 13.43
N HIS A 23 9.67 6.12 14.27
CA HIS A 23 9.23 5.71 15.60
C HIS A 23 9.30 6.83 16.65
N ARG A 24 10.22 7.79 16.46
CA ARG A 24 10.42 8.90 17.40
C ARG A 24 9.40 10.02 17.25
N PHE A 25 8.94 10.29 16.03
CA PHE A 25 8.07 11.42 15.74
C PHE A 25 6.70 10.93 15.28
N ASP A 26 5.68 11.17 16.10
CA ASP A 26 4.30 10.99 15.67
C ASP A 26 3.99 11.94 14.51
N GLN A 27 3.32 11.42 13.47
CA GLN A 27 2.94 12.19 12.29
C GLN A 27 2.00 13.35 12.65
N TYR A 28 1.09 13.15 13.60
CA TYR A 28 0.04 14.10 13.95
C TYR A 28 0.05 14.41 15.44
N GLN A 29 -0.13 15.67 15.78
CA GLN A 29 -0.35 16.14 17.14
C GLN A 29 -1.79 16.65 17.31
N GLN A 30 -2.45 16.21 18.37
CA GLN A 30 -3.80 16.65 18.71
C GLN A 30 -3.81 18.12 19.11
N THR A 31 -4.75 18.89 18.55
CA THR A 31 -4.87 20.35 18.77
C THR A 31 -6.18 20.77 19.43
N GLY A 32 -7.13 19.85 19.55
CA GLY A 32 -8.45 20.13 20.11
C GLY A 32 -9.12 18.88 20.65
N PRO A 33 -10.34 19.04 21.18
CA PRO A 33 -11.05 17.97 21.88
C PRO A 33 -11.56 16.90 20.91
N GLU A 34 -11.98 15.77 21.49
CA GLU A 34 -12.78 14.75 20.80
C GLU A 34 -14.07 15.37 20.23
N LEU A 35 -14.38 15.06 18.97
CA LEU A 35 -15.51 15.61 18.23
C LEU A 35 -16.64 14.59 18.05
N LEU A 36 -16.42 13.32 18.38
CA LEU A 36 -17.50 12.35 18.41
C LEU A 36 -18.45 12.66 19.57
N SER A 37 -19.69 13.00 19.22
CA SER A 37 -20.77 13.22 20.18
C SER A 37 -22.01 12.40 19.79
N GLY A 38 -22.72 11.90 20.79
CA GLY A 38 -23.97 11.16 20.62
C GLY A 38 -23.80 9.69 20.20
N ASP A 39 -24.94 9.02 20.06
CA ASP A 39 -25.01 7.59 19.76
C ASP A 39 -24.94 7.29 18.26
N TRP A 40 -24.61 6.04 17.95
CA TRP A 40 -24.68 5.54 16.57
C TRP A 40 -26.14 5.56 16.09
N LYS A 41 -26.37 6.21 14.96
CA LYS A 41 -27.64 6.15 14.22
C LYS A 41 -27.49 5.09 13.13
N PHE A 42 -28.43 4.15 13.05
CA PHE A 42 -28.32 3.04 12.12
C PHE A 42 -29.67 2.68 11.50
N ARG A 43 -29.61 2.00 10.36
CA ARG A 43 -30.77 1.38 9.73
C ARG A 43 -30.41 -0.07 9.40
N ALA A 44 -31.09 -1.01 10.04
CA ALA A 44 -30.98 -2.42 9.71
C ALA A 44 -31.99 -2.80 8.62
N THR A 45 -31.57 -3.64 7.70
CA THR A 45 -32.43 -4.40 6.76
C THR A 45 -32.62 -5.83 7.28
N GLU A 46 -33.59 -6.57 6.74
CA GLU A 46 -33.92 -7.95 7.19
C GLU A 46 -32.71 -8.90 7.22
N ASN A 47 -31.76 -8.73 6.30
CA ASN A 47 -30.56 -9.58 6.18
C ASN A 47 -29.31 -9.01 6.88
N SER A 48 -29.47 -7.99 7.72
CA SER A 48 -28.37 -7.32 8.39
C SER A 48 -28.67 -7.13 9.87
N ARG A 49 -27.65 -7.27 10.72
CA ARG A 49 -27.74 -7.01 12.16
C ARG A 49 -26.72 -5.98 12.57
N ILE A 50 -27.14 -5.05 13.44
CA ILE A 50 -26.26 -4.05 14.03
C ILE A 50 -26.44 -4.13 15.54
N ASP A 51 -25.36 -4.46 16.25
CA ASP A 51 -25.33 -4.56 17.70
C ASP A 51 -24.45 -3.43 18.26
N ILE A 52 -25.05 -2.53 19.03
CA ILE A 52 -24.31 -1.52 19.80
C ILE A 52 -24.04 -2.12 21.17
N THR A 53 -22.78 -2.20 21.55
CA THR A 53 -22.32 -2.68 22.86
C THR A 53 -21.61 -1.54 23.59
N GLU A 54 -21.45 -1.64 24.91
CA GLU A 54 -20.59 -0.72 25.67
C GLU A 54 -19.17 -0.63 25.10
N LYS A 55 -18.70 -1.73 24.48
CA LYS A 55 -17.36 -1.86 23.94
C LYS A 55 -17.24 -1.39 22.49
N GLY A 56 -18.33 -1.02 21.81
CA GLY A 56 -18.28 -0.62 20.40
C GLY A 56 -19.47 -1.06 19.56
N LEU A 57 -19.29 -1.05 18.24
CA LEU A 57 -20.33 -1.34 17.26
C LEU A 57 -19.97 -2.59 16.45
N ASN A 58 -20.91 -3.50 16.33
CA ASN A 58 -20.78 -4.71 15.50
C ASN A 58 -21.82 -4.68 14.39
N LEU A 59 -21.36 -4.91 13.16
CA LEU A 59 -22.19 -4.99 11.97
C LEU A 59 -22.06 -6.39 11.39
N PHE A 60 -23.19 -6.97 11.00
CA PHE A 60 -23.27 -8.27 10.36
C PHE A 60 -24.15 -8.17 9.13
N SER A 61 -23.75 -8.84 8.05
CA SER A 61 -24.57 -9.01 6.86
C SER A 61 -24.37 -10.39 6.28
N SER A 62 -25.46 -11.08 5.95
CA SER A 62 -25.44 -12.38 5.27
C SER A 62 -25.71 -12.27 3.77
N ASP A 63 -26.04 -11.09 3.27
CA ASP A 63 -26.47 -10.87 1.90
C ASP A 63 -25.67 -9.73 1.25
N ALA A 64 -25.03 -10.02 0.12
CA ALA A 64 -24.22 -9.07 -0.63
C ALA A 64 -25.06 -8.04 -1.42
N LYS A 65 -26.39 -8.20 -1.50
CA LYS A 65 -27.29 -7.20 -2.11
C LYS A 65 -27.70 -6.11 -1.14
N THR A 66 -27.70 -6.43 0.15
CA THR A 66 -28.03 -5.51 1.24
C THR A 66 -26.76 -5.19 2.05
N GLY A 67 -26.87 -4.33 3.04
CA GLY A 67 -25.72 -3.90 3.82
C GLY A 67 -26.13 -3.37 5.18
N ALA A 68 -25.15 -3.29 6.07
CA ALA A 68 -25.31 -2.68 7.38
C ALA A 68 -24.63 -1.31 7.35
N ASN A 69 -25.33 -0.26 7.79
CA ASN A 69 -24.80 1.09 7.85
C ASN A 69 -25.16 1.74 9.18
N ALA A 70 -24.13 2.22 9.87
CA ALA A 70 -24.26 3.06 11.05
C ALA A 70 -23.45 4.34 10.84
N HIS A 71 -23.96 5.46 11.35
CA HIS A 71 -23.27 6.74 11.28
C HIS A 71 -23.35 7.51 12.59
N ARG A 72 -22.39 8.40 12.78
CA ARG A 72 -22.40 9.45 13.80
C ARG A 72 -22.15 10.79 13.13
N ASP A 73 -22.92 11.79 13.54
CA ASP A 73 -22.69 13.16 13.11
C ASP A 73 -21.51 13.73 13.91
N ILE A 74 -20.66 14.50 13.24
CA ILE A 74 -19.51 15.18 13.85
C ILE A 74 -19.81 16.67 13.88
N ALA A 75 -19.44 17.33 14.99
CA ALA A 75 -19.56 18.78 15.10
C ALA A 75 -18.81 19.47 13.95
N ILE A 76 -19.44 20.50 13.38
CA ILE A 76 -18.82 21.22 12.26
C ILE A 76 -17.55 21.94 12.73
N VAL A 77 -16.49 21.85 11.92
CA VAL A 77 -15.20 22.51 12.16
C VAL A 77 -14.88 23.46 11.04
N LYS A 78 -13.90 24.35 11.27
CA LYS A 78 -13.47 25.32 10.25
C LYS A 78 -12.90 24.59 9.02
N PRO A 79 -13.21 25.06 7.79
CA PRO A 79 -12.52 24.57 6.59
C PRO A 79 -11.00 24.63 6.72
N GLY A 80 -10.31 23.64 6.16
CA GLY A 80 -8.86 23.48 6.28
C GLY A 80 -8.41 22.78 7.57
N THR A 81 -9.31 22.55 8.53
CA THR A 81 -9.00 21.73 9.71
C THR A 81 -8.73 20.29 9.29
N VAL A 82 -7.68 19.67 9.83
CA VAL A 82 -7.37 18.26 9.60
C VAL A 82 -7.95 17.44 10.76
N LEU A 83 -8.80 16.47 10.46
CA LEU A 83 -9.37 15.55 11.44
C LEU A 83 -8.67 14.20 11.36
N LEU A 84 -8.18 13.69 12.49
CA LEU A 84 -7.67 12.32 12.57
C LEU A 84 -8.79 11.40 13.02
N VAL A 85 -9.14 10.44 12.18
CA VAL A 85 -10.03 9.32 12.53
C VAL A 85 -9.18 8.16 12.98
N SER A 86 -9.43 7.64 14.17
CA SER A 86 -8.76 6.45 14.73
C SER A 86 -9.81 5.45 15.22
N ALA A 87 -9.65 4.17 14.89
CA ALA A 87 -10.51 3.11 15.39
C ALA A 87 -9.76 1.78 15.47
N ASP A 88 -10.05 0.98 16.49
CA ASP A 88 -9.71 -0.44 16.48
C ASP A 88 -10.76 -1.18 15.66
N VAL A 89 -10.31 -1.98 14.70
CA VAL A 89 -11.19 -2.69 13.77
C VAL A 89 -10.80 -4.15 13.70
N LYS A 90 -11.82 -5.01 13.71
CA LYS A 90 -11.73 -6.43 13.42
C LYS A 90 -12.79 -6.78 12.37
N CYS A 91 -12.47 -7.70 11.47
CA CYS A 91 -13.47 -8.23 10.55
C CYS A 91 -13.29 -9.73 10.36
N ASP A 92 -14.40 -10.43 10.16
CA ASP A 92 -14.42 -11.88 9.99
C ASP A 92 -15.18 -12.23 8.71
N ASN A 93 -14.52 -12.99 7.83
CA ASN A 93 -15.05 -13.53 6.57
C ASN A 93 -15.76 -12.49 5.70
N VAL A 94 -15.17 -11.30 5.56
CA VAL A 94 -15.74 -10.26 4.71
C VAL A 94 -15.56 -10.61 3.24
N ILE A 95 -16.65 -10.87 2.52
CA ILE A 95 -16.61 -11.13 1.08
C ILE A 95 -17.05 -9.86 0.36
N ALA A 96 -16.17 -9.34 -0.48
CA ALA A 96 -16.42 -8.12 -1.25
C ALA A 96 -17.59 -8.30 -2.24
N GLY A 97 -18.35 -7.24 -2.44
CA GLY A 97 -19.40 -7.16 -3.45
C GLY A 97 -18.86 -6.85 -4.85
N LYS A 98 -19.79 -6.47 -5.75
CA LYS A 98 -19.48 -6.20 -7.17
C LYS A 98 -18.50 -5.03 -7.38
N GLN A 99 -18.65 -3.96 -6.62
CA GLN A 99 -17.82 -2.76 -6.75
C GLN A 99 -16.62 -2.81 -5.81
N SER A 100 -15.52 -2.15 -6.16
CA SER A 100 -14.29 -2.13 -5.34
C SER A 100 -14.50 -1.52 -3.95
N TRP A 101 -15.49 -0.66 -3.79
CA TRP A 101 -15.88 -0.06 -2.53
C TRP A 101 -16.92 -0.87 -1.74
N ASN A 102 -17.39 -2.00 -2.27
CA ASN A 102 -18.34 -2.88 -1.61
C ASN A 102 -17.62 -3.85 -0.65
N VAL A 103 -17.19 -3.31 0.49
CA VAL A 103 -16.38 -4.00 1.49
C VAL A 103 -16.77 -3.55 2.90
N ALA A 104 -16.12 -4.12 3.92
CA ALA A 104 -16.19 -3.57 5.27
C ALA A 104 -15.37 -2.29 5.35
N ARG A 105 -15.97 -1.17 5.76
CA ARG A 105 -15.29 0.13 5.72
C ARG A 105 -15.70 1.10 6.82
N ILE A 106 -14.77 1.97 7.16
CA ILE A 106 -15.00 3.18 7.96
C ILE A 106 -14.67 4.37 7.07
N ILE A 107 -15.59 5.32 6.98
CA ILE A 107 -15.46 6.50 6.13
C ILE A 107 -15.81 7.78 6.89
N LEU A 108 -15.13 8.88 6.56
CA LEU A 108 -15.47 10.23 6.96
C LEU A 108 -16.09 10.95 5.75
N ALA A 109 -17.42 11.05 5.71
CA ALA A 109 -18.12 11.75 4.65
C ALA A 109 -18.22 13.25 4.97
N GLN A 110 -17.96 14.06 3.94
CA GLN A 110 -18.17 15.50 3.96
C GLN A 110 -19.33 15.82 3.02
N ASN A 111 -20.30 16.61 3.48
CA ASN A 111 -21.50 16.95 2.73
C ASN A 111 -21.59 18.49 2.59
N ASP A 112 -21.91 18.95 1.38
CA ASP A 112 -21.99 20.37 1.00
C ASP A 112 -23.37 21.02 1.25
N GLY A 113 -24.26 20.32 1.95
CA GLY A 113 -25.66 20.69 2.16
C GLY A 113 -26.61 20.13 1.08
N LYS A 114 -26.07 19.61 -0.04
CA LYS A 114 -26.86 18.95 -1.10
C LYS A 114 -26.58 17.45 -1.14
N GLN A 115 -25.31 17.07 -1.17
CA GLN A 115 -24.88 15.69 -1.32
C GLN A 115 -23.54 15.40 -0.65
N ASP A 116 -23.28 14.12 -0.42
CA ASP A 116 -21.98 13.64 0.06
C ASP A 116 -20.93 13.79 -1.05
N ARG A 117 -19.78 14.35 -0.69
CA ARG A 117 -18.68 14.64 -1.60
C ARG A 117 -17.73 13.45 -1.75
N TRP A 118 -18.18 12.43 -2.48
CA TRP A 118 -17.41 11.21 -2.75
C TRP A 118 -16.12 11.42 -3.54
N ASN A 119 -15.97 12.59 -4.18
CA ASN A 119 -14.75 12.99 -4.88
C ASN A 119 -13.61 13.41 -3.94
N LEU A 120 -13.88 13.59 -2.65
CA LEU A 120 -12.87 13.89 -1.63
C LEU A 120 -12.37 12.60 -0.97
N PRO A 121 -11.13 12.59 -0.42
CA PRO A 121 -10.67 11.49 0.42
C PRO A 121 -11.65 11.29 1.58
N HIS A 122 -12.16 10.07 1.71
CA HIS A 122 -13.20 9.74 2.70
C HIS A 122 -12.97 8.39 3.37
N THR A 123 -12.10 7.51 2.86
CA THR A 123 -11.93 6.16 3.41
C THR A 123 -10.83 6.11 4.46
N ALA A 124 -11.22 5.78 5.71
CA ALA A 124 -10.27 5.56 6.80
C ALA A 124 -9.80 4.11 6.83
N VAL A 125 -10.72 3.18 6.56
CA VAL A 125 -10.48 1.73 6.57
C VAL A 125 -11.34 1.10 5.48
N ALA A 126 -10.77 0.14 4.74
CA ALA A 126 -11.48 -0.73 3.80
C ALA A 126 -10.85 -2.13 3.86
N LEU A 127 -11.62 -3.15 4.22
CA LEU A 127 -11.13 -4.51 4.52
C LEU A 127 -11.97 -5.59 3.85
N THR A 128 -11.29 -6.66 3.47
CA THR A 128 -11.86 -7.91 2.93
C THR A 128 -11.19 -9.10 3.60
N GLY A 129 -11.87 -10.24 3.71
CA GLY A 129 -11.37 -11.41 4.40
C GLY A 129 -11.48 -11.28 5.92
N SER A 130 -10.54 -11.89 6.62
CA SER A 130 -10.51 -11.94 8.09
C SER A 130 -9.26 -11.25 8.62
N HIS A 131 -9.45 -10.31 9.54
CA HIS A 131 -8.40 -9.54 10.16
C HIS A 131 -8.70 -9.42 11.65
N ASP A 132 -7.73 -9.79 12.50
CA ASP A 132 -7.84 -9.58 13.93
C ASP A 132 -7.74 -8.09 14.30
N TRP A 133 -8.00 -7.75 15.56
CA TRP A 133 -7.99 -6.39 16.07
C TRP A 133 -6.71 -5.64 15.69
N LYS A 134 -6.88 -4.58 14.91
CA LYS A 134 -5.81 -3.63 14.57
C LYS A 134 -6.33 -2.21 14.67
N ASN A 135 -5.47 -1.31 15.17
CA ASN A 135 -5.75 0.11 15.18
C ASN A 135 -5.48 0.71 13.79
N TYR A 136 -6.47 1.39 13.23
CA TYR A 136 -6.36 2.10 11.97
C TYR A 136 -6.52 3.60 12.20
N ARG A 137 -5.71 4.39 11.50
CA ARG A 137 -5.72 5.85 11.59
C ARG A 137 -5.62 6.48 10.22
N LYS A 138 -6.44 7.49 9.94
CA LYS A 138 -6.36 8.29 8.71
C LYS A 138 -6.77 9.72 9.00
N ALA A 139 -6.00 10.66 8.46
CA ALA A 139 -6.28 12.08 8.55
C ALA A 139 -7.05 12.57 7.30
N PHE A 140 -7.96 13.52 7.52
CA PHE A 140 -8.80 14.10 6.47
C PHE A 140 -8.83 15.62 6.60
N THR A 141 -8.52 16.31 5.53
CA THR A 141 -8.68 17.77 5.45
C THR A 141 -10.13 18.12 5.15
N ILE A 142 -10.73 18.96 5.99
CA ILE A 142 -12.09 19.45 5.78
C ILE A 142 -12.09 20.47 4.64
N ALA A 143 -12.82 20.15 3.58
CA ALA A 143 -12.90 20.96 2.38
C ALA A 143 -13.68 22.26 2.64
N PRO A 144 -13.45 23.29 1.81
CA PRO A 144 -14.38 24.42 1.72
C PRO A 144 -15.79 23.93 1.40
N GLU A 145 -16.80 24.68 1.87
CA GLU A 145 -18.23 24.41 1.65
C GLU A 145 -18.81 23.19 2.37
N THR A 146 -18.02 22.46 3.16
CA THR A 146 -18.55 21.39 4.01
C THR A 146 -19.51 21.97 5.05
N GLN A 147 -20.77 21.52 5.02
CA GLN A 147 -21.82 21.92 5.96
C GLN A 147 -22.11 20.83 6.99
N LYS A 148 -21.85 19.56 6.64
CA LYS A 148 -22.05 18.42 7.54
C LYS A 148 -20.91 17.42 7.39
N ILE A 149 -20.47 16.87 8.51
CA ILE A 149 -19.45 15.83 8.59
C ILE A 149 -20.06 14.62 9.28
N GLN A 150 -19.84 13.43 8.72
CA GLN A 150 -20.32 12.18 9.29
C GLN A 150 -19.24 11.13 9.29
N LEU A 151 -19.12 10.40 10.40
CA LEU A 151 -18.37 9.15 10.45
C LEU A 151 -19.34 8.01 10.16
N LEU A 152 -19.04 7.17 9.17
CA LEU A 152 -19.86 6.01 8.84
C LEU A 152 -19.05 4.73 8.99
N ALA A 153 -19.69 3.71 9.54
CA ALA A 153 -19.22 2.34 9.60
C ALA A 153 -20.16 1.46 8.80
N GLN A 154 -19.63 0.70 7.85
CA GLN A 154 -20.43 0.02 6.84
C GLN A 154 -19.92 -1.37 6.50
N LEU A 155 -20.86 -2.31 6.34
CA LEU A 155 -20.73 -3.44 5.42
C LEU A 155 -21.47 -3.05 4.13
N SER A 156 -20.75 -2.50 3.17
CA SER A 156 -21.35 -1.97 1.94
C SER A 156 -21.55 -3.10 0.93
N GLN A 157 -22.78 -3.61 0.78
CA GLN A 157 -23.10 -4.66 -0.22
C GLN A 157 -22.08 -5.82 -0.17
N ALA A 158 -21.75 -6.24 1.05
CA ALA A 158 -20.74 -7.23 1.37
C ALA A 158 -21.28 -8.12 2.49
N THR A 159 -20.83 -9.38 2.52
CA THR A 159 -21.18 -10.31 3.60
C THR A 159 -20.07 -10.37 4.65
N GLY A 160 -20.35 -10.97 5.81
CA GLY A 160 -19.41 -11.16 6.90
C GLY A 160 -19.71 -10.25 8.09
N SER A 161 -18.68 -9.94 8.89
CA SER A 161 -18.83 -9.07 10.05
C SER A 161 -17.73 -8.00 10.15
N LEU A 162 -18.12 -6.84 10.68
CA LEU A 162 -17.25 -5.72 11.00
C LEU A 162 -17.49 -5.33 12.45
N GLN A 163 -16.43 -5.31 13.25
CA GLN A 163 -16.45 -4.95 14.66
C GLN A 163 -15.53 -3.75 14.85
N ILE A 164 -16.04 -2.69 15.49
CA ILE A 164 -15.27 -1.46 15.72
C ILE A 164 -15.36 -1.04 17.19
N ARG A 165 -14.25 -0.57 17.74
CA ARG A 165 -14.15 -0.03 19.11
C ARG A 165 -13.11 1.08 19.21
N ASN A 166 -13.08 1.78 20.35
CA ASN A 166 -12.12 2.87 20.62
C ASN A 166 -12.07 3.87 19.47
N VAL A 167 -13.24 4.32 19.04
CA VAL A 167 -13.40 5.21 17.90
C VAL A 167 -13.19 6.64 18.40
N HIS A 168 -12.29 7.36 17.73
CA HIS A 168 -11.89 8.72 18.06
C HIS A 168 -11.83 9.58 16.80
N VAL A 169 -12.31 10.81 16.88
CA VAL A 169 -12.18 11.84 15.85
C VAL A 169 -11.85 13.17 16.50
N TYR A 170 -10.65 13.68 16.28
CA TYR A 170 -10.21 14.96 16.85
C TYR A 170 -9.37 15.75 15.84
N PRO A 171 -9.32 17.09 15.99
CA PRO A 171 -8.52 17.92 15.12
C PRO A 171 -7.03 17.76 15.45
N VAL A 172 -6.22 17.68 14.40
CA VAL A 172 -4.77 17.52 14.46
C VAL A 172 -4.07 18.53 13.57
N HIS A 173 -2.79 18.73 13.81
CA HIS A 173 -1.87 19.30 12.83
C HIS A 173 -0.74 18.31 12.58
N GLU A 174 -0.13 18.38 11.39
CA GLU A 174 1.02 17.55 11.07
C GLU A 174 2.24 18.07 11.84
N ASN A 175 2.90 17.18 12.57
CA ASN A 175 4.03 17.52 13.44
C ASN A 175 5.22 18.04 12.62
N GLU A 176 5.72 19.23 12.94
CA GLU A 176 6.83 19.87 12.22
C GLU A 176 8.12 19.02 12.22
N ALA A 177 8.38 18.28 13.31
CA ALA A 177 9.53 17.39 13.38
C ALA A 177 9.39 16.18 12.44
N TYR A 178 8.17 15.62 12.34
CA TYR A 178 7.87 14.56 11.37
C TYR A 178 7.99 15.06 9.94
N GLN A 179 7.42 16.25 9.64
CA GLN A 179 7.54 16.87 8.32
C GLN A 179 9.00 17.09 7.92
N SER A 180 9.79 17.62 8.83
CA SER A 180 11.22 17.84 8.62
C SER A 180 11.97 16.53 8.36
N ALA A 181 11.68 15.49 9.16
CA ALA A 181 12.25 14.16 8.95
C ALA A 181 11.87 13.59 7.57
N ARG A 182 10.58 13.64 7.20
CA ARG A 182 10.09 13.22 5.88
C ARG A 182 10.79 13.96 4.75
N ASN A 183 10.90 15.29 4.86
CA ASN A 183 11.50 16.16 3.85
C ASN A 183 13.01 15.98 3.70
N ILE A 184 13.67 15.33 4.65
CA ILE A 184 15.10 14.97 4.55
C ILE A 184 15.25 13.51 4.07
N ILE A 185 14.49 12.59 4.65
CA ILE A 185 14.61 11.15 4.40
C ILE A 185 14.15 10.78 2.99
N LEU A 186 13.03 11.32 2.51
CA LEU A 186 12.53 10.99 1.17
C LEU A 186 13.49 11.44 0.05
N PRO A 187 14.01 12.69 0.04
CA PRO A 187 15.04 13.07 -0.92
C PRO A 187 16.33 12.25 -0.80
N ALA A 188 16.71 11.84 0.42
CA ALA A 188 17.89 11.00 0.61
C ALA A 188 17.70 9.59 0.01
N TRP A 189 16.52 8.98 0.14
CA TRP A 189 16.16 7.77 -0.60
C TRP A 189 16.13 8.00 -2.11
N GLY A 190 15.62 9.14 -2.57
CA GLY A 190 15.66 9.54 -3.98
C GLY A 190 17.10 9.60 -4.53
N ALA A 191 18.01 10.23 -3.79
CA ALA A 191 19.43 10.28 -4.13
C ALA A 191 20.07 8.88 -4.14
N TYR A 192 19.71 8.02 -3.18
CA TYR A 192 20.12 6.62 -3.15
C TYR A 192 19.63 5.86 -4.40
N PHE A 193 18.37 6.03 -4.81
CA PHE A 193 17.84 5.40 -6.02
C PHE A 193 18.52 5.91 -7.30
N LEU A 194 18.85 7.21 -7.38
CA LEU A 194 19.64 7.76 -8.49
C LEU A 194 21.05 7.14 -8.54
N LEU A 195 21.71 6.98 -7.39
CA LEU A 195 22.99 6.30 -7.30
C LEU A 195 22.87 4.83 -7.73
N PHE A 196 21.81 4.15 -7.31
CA PHE A 196 21.51 2.77 -7.65
C PHE A 196 21.33 2.59 -9.16
N ALA A 197 20.54 3.46 -9.79
CA ALA A 197 20.37 3.51 -11.24
C ALA A 197 21.68 3.83 -11.97
N GLY A 198 22.48 4.77 -11.44
CA GLY A 198 23.80 5.12 -11.94
C GLY A 198 24.74 3.92 -11.99
N SER A 199 24.74 3.07 -10.96
CA SER A 199 25.54 1.83 -10.95
C SER A 199 25.23 0.90 -12.13
N PHE A 200 24.01 0.92 -12.70
CA PHE A 200 23.67 0.12 -13.89
C PHE A 200 24.27 0.70 -15.17
N LEU A 201 24.36 2.03 -15.28
CA LEU A 201 24.95 2.71 -16.43
C LEU A 201 26.45 2.40 -16.58
N PHE A 202 27.15 2.31 -15.45
CA PHE A 202 28.60 2.06 -15.37
C PHE A 202 28.98 0.57 -15.26
N MET A 203 28.05 -0.37 -15.46
CA MET A 203 28.41 -1.79 -15.53
C MET A 203 29.14 -2.11 -16.83
N ASP A 204 30.41 -2.49 -16.75
CA ASP A 204 31.27 -2.78 -17.90
C ASP A 204 30.73 -3.89 -18.84
N LYS A 205 31.08 -3.81 -20.12
CA LYS A 205 31.02 -4.90 -21.13
C LYS A 205 29.64 -5.48 -21.51
N ARG A 206 28.55 -4.68 -21.51
CA ARG A 206 27.22 -5.16 -21.94
C ARG A 206 26.51 -4.14 -22.85
N ASN A 207 25.61 -4.63 -23.71
CA ASN A 207 24.82 -3.84 -24.68
C ASN A 207 24.03 -2.71 -23.98
N ILE A 208 24.09 -1.50 -24.53
CA ILE A 208 23.38 -0.30 -24.06
C ILE A 208 21.87 -0.53 -23.93
N LEU A 209 21.27 -1.31 -24.82
CA LEU A 209 19.83 -1.61 -24.79
C LEU A 209 19.42 -2.35 -23.52
N ILE A 210 20.23 -3.30 -23.04
CA ILE A 210 19.95 -4.06 -21.82
C ILE A 210 20.06 -3.14 -20.58
N ARG A 211 21.00 -2.18 -20.60
CA ARG A 211 21.12 -1.18 -19.54
C ARG A 211 19.88 -0.29 -19.47
N LEU A 212 19.42 0.21 -20.62
CA LEU A 212 18.22 1.04 -20.70
C LEU A 212 16.97 0.27 -20.25
N LEU A 213 16.86 -1.01 -20.62
CA LEU A 213 15.78 -1.90 -20.17
C LEU A 213 15.81 -2.07 -18.63
N LEU A 214 16.99 -2.32 -18.05
CA LEU A 214 17.15 -2.46 -16.60
C LEU A 214 16.73 -1.17 -15.86
N ILE A 215 17.15 -0.01 -16.38
CA ILE A 215 16.80 1.30 -15.82
C ILE A 215 15.30 1.58 -15.95
N SER A 216 14.69 1.22 -17.08
CA SER A 216 13.25 1.38 -17.30
C SER A 216 12.42 0.56 -16.29
N ILE A 217 12.81 -0.69 -16.04
CA ILE A 217 12.14 -1.55 -15.06
C ILE A 217 12.38 -1.06 -13.64
N PHE A 218 13.61 -0.63 -13.32
CA PHE A 218 13.90 0.01 -12.04
C PHE A 218 13.03 1.27 -11.83
N ALA A 219 12.95 2.15 -12.83
CA ALA A 219 12.11 3.34 -12.78
C ALA A 219 10.62 2.98 -12.61
N SER A 220 10.16 1.90 -13.23
CA SER A 220 8.78 1.40 -13.07
C SER A 220 8.51 0.94 -11.63
N ILE A 221 9.47 0.26 -10.99
CA ILE A 221 9.38 -0.12 -9.56
C ILE A 221 9.29 1.13 -8.68
N ILE A 222 10.18 2.11 -8.90
CA ILE A 222 10.19 3.36 -8.12
C ILE A 222 8.89 4.17 -8.33
N ALA A 223 8.40 4.26 -9.56
CA ALA A 223 7.11 4.88 -9.86
C ALA A 223 5.97 4.16 -9.13
N GLY A 224 5.96 2.82 -9.13
CA GLY A 224 4.97 2.02 -8.44
C GLY A 224 4.91 2.30 -6.93
N ILE A 225 6.06 2.42 -6.25
CA ILE A 225 6.10 2.63 -4.79
C ILE A 225 5.78 4.08 -4.37
N THR A 226 6.02 5.05 -5.26
CA THR A 226 5.81 6.48 -4.97
C THR A 226 4.36 6.92 -5.17
N LEU A 227 3.55 6.11 -5.85
CA LEU A 227 2.11 6.36 -5.99
C LEU A 227 1.40 6.32 -4.62
N PRO A 228 0.57 7.34 -4.30
CA PRO A 228 -0.31 7.32 -3.15
C PRO A 228 -1.23 6.09 -3.15
N GLY A 229 -1.56 5.59 -1.95
CA GLY A 229 -2.34 4.36 -1.79
C GLY A 229 -3.69 4.37 -2.53
N ASP A 230 -4.40 5.49 -2.49
CA ASP A 230 -5.71 5.62 -3.14
C ASP A 230 -5.61 5.51 -4.66
N MET A 231 -4.59 6.13 -5.27
CA MET A 231 -4.32 6.03 -6.70
C MET A 231 -3.91 4.60 -7.09
N LYS A 232 -3.04 3.95 -6.30
CA LYS A 232 -2.65 2.55 -6.51
C LYS A 232 -3.88 1.63 -6.51
N ASN A 233 -4.77 1.80 -5.53
CA ASN A 233 -5.96 0.97 -5.39
C ASN A 233 -6.95 1.20 -6.54
N GLN A 234 -7.09 2.45 -7.00
CA GLN A 234 -7.91 2.77 -8.18
C GLN A 234 -7.37 2.09 -9.44
N VAL A 235 -6.07 2.25 -9.74
CA VAL A 235 -5.45 1.61 -10.92
C VAL A 235 -5.60 0.08 -10.85
N SER A 236 -5.37 -0.53 -9.69
CA SER A 236 -5.54 -1.97 -9.52
C SER A 236 -6.99 -2.42 -9.71
N SER A 237 -7.95 -1.61 -9.29
CA SER A 237 -9.38 -1.88 -9.48
C SER A 237 -9.77 -1.81 -10.96
N ASP A 238 -9.33 -0.78 -11.67
CA ASP A 238 -9.65 -0.56 -13.08
C ASP A 238 -9.12 -1.70 -13.95
N VAL A 239 -7.87 -2.12 -13.71
CA VAL A 239 -7.26 -3.28 -14.40
C VAL A 239 -8.02 -4.57 -14.08
N LYS A 240 -8.42 -4.77 -12.83
CA LYS A 240 -9.18 -5.97 -12.43
C LYS A 240 -10.53 -6.04 -13.14
N ILE A 241 -11.22 -4.91 -13.29
CA ILE A 241 -12.51 -4.83 -14.00
C ILE A 241 -12.33 -5.19 -15.49
N GLN A 242 -11.29 -4.68 -16.14
CA GLN A 242 -10.99 -5.02 -17.54
C GLN A 242 -10.70 -6.52 -17.70
N LEU A 243 -9.88 -7.07 -16.82
CA LEU A 243 -9.50 -8.49 -16.86
C LEU A 243 -10.68 -9.43 -16.58
N ASP A 244 -11.53 -9.07 -15.62
CA ASP A 244 -12.78 -9.78 -15.31
C ASP A 244 -13.78 -9.74 -16.49
N SER A 245 -13.71 -8.72 -17.35
CA SER A 245 -14.57 -8.62 -18.54
C SER A 245 -14.12 -9.51 -19.70
N GLU A 246 -12.84 -9.89 -19.74
CA GLU A 246 -12.25 -10.61 -20.89
C GLU A 246 -12.14 -12.14 -20.70
N SER A 247 -12.10 -12.68 -19.47
CA SER A 247 -11.97 -14.15 -19.32
C SER A 247 -12.37 -14.75 -17.96
N ALA A 248 -13.46 -15.53 -17.95
CA ALA A 248 -13.81 -16.44 -16.86
C ALA A 248 -12.73 -17.51 -16.53
N PRO A 249 -11.95 -18.04 -17.50
CA PRO A 249 -10.86 -18.98 -17.22
C PRO A 249 -9.69 -18.39 -16.41
N PHE A 250 -9.37 -17.10 -16.62
CA PHE A 250 -8.26 -16.43 -15.93
C PHE A 250 -8.54 -16.27 -14.43
N LYS A 251 -9.82 -16.05 -14.09
CA LYS A 251 -10.33 -15.96 -12.72
C LYS A 251 -10.18 -17.26 -11.93
N ALA A 252 -10.27 -18.41 -12.60
CA ALA A 252 -10.05 -19.72 -11.99
C ALA A 252 -8.56 -20.07 -11.83
N ALA A 253 -7.69 -19.51 -12.69
CA ALA A 253 -6.26 -19.81 -12.71
C ALA A 253 -5.44 -18.94 -11.74
N ILE A 254 -5.89 -17.72 -11.40
CA ILE A 254 -5.13 -16.79 -10.56
C ILE A 254 -5.98 -16.37 -9.34
N PRO A 255 -6.01 -17.20 -8.28
CA PRO A 255 -6.61 -16.84 -6.99
C PRO A 255 -5.77 -15.81 -6.19
N TRP A 256 -4.85 -15.10 -6.83
CA TRP A 256 -3.84 -14.26 -6.18
C TRP A 256 -4.26 -12.79 -6.19
N ASP A 257 -3.88 -12.08 -5.12
CA ASP A 257 -3.98 -10.63 -5.03
C ASP A 257 -3.14 -9.98 -6.14
N LEU A 258 -3.80 -9.25 -7.04
CA LEU A 258 -3.19 -8.61 -8.20
C LEU A 258 -2.02 -7.71 -7.81
N SER A 259 -2.09 -7.04 -6.64
CA SER A 259 -0.99 -6.24 -6.11
C SER A 259 0.26 -7.09 -5.93
N LYS A 260 0.14 -8.27 -5.32
CA LYS A 260 1.28 -9.17 -5.05
C LYS A 260 1.89 -9.73 -6.34
N VAL A 261 1.05 -9.99 -7.34
CA VAL A 261 1.50 -10.45 -8.66
C VAL A 261 2.39 -9.39 -9.32
N TRP A 262 1.98 -8.12 -9.31
CA TRP A 262 2.78 -7.03 -9.89
C TRP A 262 4.15 -6.91 -9.22
N HIS A 263 4.18 -6.90 -7.89
CA HIS A 263 5.40 -6.88 -7.09
C HIS A 263 6.38 -7.99 -7.51
N PHE A 264 5.90 -9.24 -7.52
CA PHE A 264 6.70 -10.38 -7.97
C PHE A 264 7.19 -10.23 -9.41
N CYS A 265 6.31 -9.86 -10.34
CA CYS A 265 6.63 -9.79 -11.77
C CYS A 265 7.69 -8.71 -12.10
N PHE A 266 7.56 -7.51 -11.54
CA PHE A 266 8.53 -6.44 -11.78
C PHE A 266 9.91 -6.80 -11.23
N PHE A 267 9.97 -7.34 -10.01
CA PHE A 267 11.23 -7.80 -9.44
C PHE A 267 11.81 -9.01 -10.18
N PHE A 268 10.97 -9.94 -10.65
CA PHE A 268 11.41 -11.06 -11.47
C PHE A 268 12.07 -10.60 -12.78
N LEU A 269 11.45 -9.67 -13.49
CA LEU A 269 12.03 -9.07 -14.70
C LEU A 269 13.33 -8.33 -14.37
N PHE A 270 13.36 -7.56 -13.29
CA PHE A 270 14.56 -6.88 -12.82
C PHE A 270 15.70 -7.88 -12.55
N GLY A 271 15.43 -8.97 -11.84
CA GLY A 271 16.40 -10.02 -11.53
C GLY A 271 16.91 -10.77 -12.76
N LEU A 272 16.04 -11.07 -13.73
CA LEU A 272 16.42 -11.65 -15.02
C LEU A 272 17.46 -10.79 -15.73
N ILE A 273 17.18 -9.49 -15.87
CA ILE A 273 18.02 -8.56 -16.63
C ILE A 273 19.31 -8.27 -15.87
N LEU A 274 19.23 -8.05 -14.56
CA LEU A 274 20.39 -7.83 -13.71
C LEU A 274 21.34 -9.04 -13.78
N SER A 275 20.84 -10.26 -13.61
CA SER A 275 21.66 -11.48 -13.70
C SER A 275 22.20 -11.69 -15.10
N ALA A 276 21.44 -11.34 -16.14
CA ALA A 276 21.94 -11.34 -17.51
C ALA A 276 23.13 -10.40 -17.66
N MET A 277 23.20 -9.27 -16.95
CA MET A 277 24.32 -8.32 -17.01
C MET A 277 25.54 -8.69 -16.14
N LEU A 278 25.35 -9.47 -15.08
CA LEU A 278 26.41 -9.80 -14.12
C LEU A 278 27.33 -10.94 -14.62
N ASP A 279 28.56 -10.96 -14.13
CA ASP A 279 29.46 -12.12 -14.23
C ASP A 279 29.21 -13.10 -13.08
N LYS A 280 29.62 -14.37 -13.23
CA LYS A 280 29.36 -15.44 -12.24
C LYS A 280 29.83 -15.07 -10.82
N THR A 281 31.01 -14.45 -10.71
CA THR A 281 31.60 -14.03 -9.42
C THR A 281 30.81 -12.91 -8.73
N SER A 282 29.98 -12.18 -9.48
CA SER A 282 29.18 -11.06 -8.97
C SER A 282 27.74 -11.45 -8.60
N ILE A 283 27.36 -12.72 -8.72
CA ILE A 283 26.00 -13.18 -8.39
C ILE A 283 25.60 -12.92 -6.94
N PRO A 284 26.45 -13.23 -5.93
CA PRO A 284 26.10 -12.92 -4.54
C PRO A 284 25.85 -11.42 -4.33
N GLN A 285 26.61 -10.55 -5.01
CA GLN A 285 26.39 -9.10 -4.97
C GLN A 285 25.05 -8.72 -5.61
N GLY A 286 24.68 -9.35 -6.73
CA GLY A 286 23.37 -9.14 -7.37
C GLY A 286 22.20 -9.51 -6.46
N ILE A 287 22.29 -10.65 -5.75
CA ILE A 287 21.28 -11.07 -4.77
C ILE A 287 21.17 -10.03 -3.66
N ILE A 288 22.29 -9.57 -3.10
CA ILE A 288 22.28 -8.54 -2.07
C ILE A 288 21.63 -7.26 -2.60
N MET A 289 21.93 -6.83 -3.83
CA MET A 289 21.31 -5.63 -4.42
C MET A 289 19.80 -5.78 -4.58
N ILE A 290 19.28 -6.95 -4.92
CA ILE A 290 17.83 -7.22 -4.93
C ILE A 290 17.24 -7.07 -3.53
N LEU A 291 17.91 -7.61 -2.50
CA LEU A 291 17.46 -7.46 -1.11
C LEU A 291 17.49 -5.99 -0.64
N LEU A 292 18.54 -5.23 -1.01
CA LEU A 292 18.61 -3.80 -0.70
C LEU A 292 17.49 -3.03 -1.41
N LEU A 293 17.19 -3.36 -2.68
CA LEU A 293 16.11 -2.74 -3.42
C LEU A 293 14.75 -3.04 -2.78
N ALA A 294 14.44 -4.30 -2.53
CA ALA A 294 13.21 -4.73 -1.86
C ALA A 294 13.07 -4.13 -0.45
N GLY A 295 14.16 -3.99 0.30
CA GLY A 295 14.13 -3.33 1.60
C GLY A 295 13.87 -1.82 1.47
N SER A 296 14.49 -1.18 0.48
CA SER A 296 14.37 0.27 0.27
C SER A 296 12.98 0.67 -0.23
N THR A 297 12.32 -0.19 -1.02
CA THR A 297 10.94 0.03 -1.47
C THR A 297 9.98 0.03 -0.30
N GLU A 298 10.10 -0.91 0.64
CA GLU A 298 9.26 -0.96 1.85
C GLU A 298 9.55 0.17 2.83
N LEU A 299 10.83 0.48 3.08
CA LEU A 299 11.20 1.56 4.01
C LEU A 299 10.76 2.94 3.51
N THR A 300 10.84 3.18 2.20
CA THR A 300 10.37 4.45 1.60
C THR A 300 8.86 4.62 1.77
N GLN A 301 8.09 3.52 1.67
CA GLN A 301 6.63 3.55 1.80
C GLN A 301 6.13 4.00 3.19
N LEU A 302 6.95 3.95 4.24
CA LEU A 302 6.60 4.49 5.57
C LEU A 302 6.22 5.98 5.53
N TYR A 303 6.75 6.72 4.56
CA TYR A 303 6.51 8.16 4.40
C TYR A 303 5.61 8.48 3.19
N ILE A 304 5.10 7.47 2.47
CA ILE A 304 4.17 7.66 1.35
C ILE A 304 2.74 7.53 1.86
N GLU A 305 1.92 8.54 1.59
CA GLU A 305 0.57 8.60 2.13
C GLU A 305 -0.31 7.43 1.63
N GLY A 306 -0.99 6.77 2.56
CA GLY A 306 -1.90 5.66 2.25
C GLY A 306 -1.19 4.37 1.86
N ARG A 307 0.15 4.32 1.88
CA ARG A 307 0.90 3.07 1.78
C ARG A 307 1.10 2.47 3.17
N THR A 308 1.14 1.16 3.23
CA THR A 308 1.49 0.42 4.44
C THR A 308 2.55 -0.58 4.04
N PRO A 309 3.78 -0.47 4.56
CA PRO A 309 4.80 -1.44 4.26
C PRO A 309 4.40 -2.79 4.86
N LEU A 310 4.63 -3.84 4.10
CA LEU A 310 4.33 -5.20 4.50
C LEU A 310 5.61 -6.02 4.41
N VAL A 311 5.92 -6.69 5.52
CA VAL A 311 7.04 -7.66 5.53
C VAL A 311 6.85 -8.73 4.45
N SER A 312 5.61 -9.08 4.11
CA SER A 312 5.32 -9.98 3.00
C SER A 312 5.76 -9.42 1.64
N ASP A 313 5.64 -8.12 1.41
CA ASP A 313 5.94 -7.50 0.13
C ASP A 313 7.45 -7.48 -0.11
N PHE A 314 8.24 -7.23 0.94
CA PHE A 314 9.70 -7.45 0.91
C PHE A 314 10.07 -8.87 0.45
N PHE A 315 9.44 -9.89 1.02
CA PHE A 315 9.75 -11.28 0.67
C PHE A 315 9.29 -11.64 -0.75
N ILE A 316 8.15 -11.12 -1.20
CA ILE A 316 7.64 -11.33 -2.56
C ILE A 316 8.57 -10.68 -3.60
N ASP A 317 8.98 -9.44 -3.35
CA ASP A 317 9.92 -8.68 -4.18
C ASP A 317 11.27 -9.42 -4.27
N ALA A 318 11.82 -9.82 -3.11
CA ALA A 318 13.06 -10.59 -3.05
C ALA A 318 12.96 -11.93 -3.80
N ALA A 319 11.88 -12.68 -3.58
CA ALA A 319 11.64 -13.97 -4.23
C ALA A 319 11.52 -13.83 -5.74
N GLY A 320 10.77 -12.83 -6.22
CA GLY A 320 10.67 -12.50 -7.64
C GLY A 320 12.05 -12.29 -8.25
N GLY A 321 12.82 -11.36 -7.68
CA GLY A 321 14.15 -11.02 -8.17
C GLY A 321 15.11 -12.20 -8.19
N ILE A 322 15.23 -12.94 -7.09
CA ILE A 322 16.14 -14.09 -6.99
C ILE A 322 15.73 -15.19 -7.97
N THR A 323 14.43 -15.45 -8.13
CA THR A 323 13.91 -16.45 -9.08
C THR A 323 14.25 -16.07 -10.52
N GLY A 324 14.08 -14.80 -10.88
CA GLY A 324 14.52 -14.27 -12.18
C GLY A 324 16.01 -14.49 -12.39
N MET A 325 16.84 -14.17 -11.39
CA MET A 325 18.28 -14.39 -11.49
C MET A 325 18.65 -15.85 -11.73
N ILE A 326 18.00 -16.79 -11.04
CA ILE A 326 18.24 -18.24 -11.18
C ILE A 326 17.85 -18.73 -12.57
N LEU A 327 16.65 -18.35 -13.05
CA LEU A 327 16.12 -18.84 -14.33
C LEU A 327 17.06 -18.50 -15.50
N ILE A 328 17.49 -17.23 -15.61
CA ILE A 328 18.36 -16.83 -16.72
C ILE A 328 19.71 -17.54 -16.67
N ARG A 329 20.19 -17.92 -15.48
CA ARG A 329 21.46 -18.64 -15.34
C ARG A 329 21.36 -20.08 -15.82
N LEU A 330 20.26 -20.76 -15.51
CA LEU A 330 20.01 -22.11 -16.03
C LEU A 330 19.94 -22.10 -17.56
N VAL A 331 19.28 -21.11 -18.15
CA VAL A 331 19.19 -20.96 -19.61
C VAL A 331 20.57 -20.69 -20.22
N LEU A 332 21.35 -19.76 -19.65
CA LEU A 332 22.69 -19.44 -20.17
C LEU A 332 23.67 -20.61 -20.03
N GLN A 333 23.62 -21.37 -18.93
CA GLN A 333 24.45 -22.56 -18.71
C GLN A 333 24.12 -23.68 -19.71
N LYS A 334 22.83 -23.93 -19.96
CA LYS A 334 22.39 -24.95 -20.93
C LYS A 334 22.89 -24.62 -22.34
N ASN A 335 22.86 -23.35 -22.73
CA ASN A 335 23.36 -22.90 -24.03
C ASN A 335 24.89 -23.02 -24.15
N THR A 336 25.65 -22.83 -23.05
CA THR A 336 27.11 -23.02 -23.09
C THR A 336 27.48 -24.50 -23.17
N ALA A 337 26.79 -25.37 -22.44
CA ALA A 337 27.03 -26.82 -22.44
C ALA A 337 26.70 -27.48 -23.81
N HIS A 338 25.66 -26.99 -24.50
CA HIS A 338 25.30 -27.46 -25.84
C HIS A 338 26.35 -27.08 -26.91
N ILE A 339 27.03 -25.95 -26.75
CA ILE A 339 28.09 -25.52 -27.68
C ILE A 339 29.38 -26.34 -27.46
N SER A 340 29.70 -26.69 -26.21
CA SER A 340 30.88 -27.51 -25.89
C SER A 340 30.72 -29.01 -26.16
N GLY A 341 29.50 -29.52 -26.35
CA GLY A 341 29.24 -30.92 -26.67
C GLY A 341 29.14 -31.24 -28.17
N ASN A 342 29.15 -30.20 -29.02
CA ASN A 342 29.12 -30.29 -30.48
C ASN A 342 30.46 -29.87 -31.14
N MET A 343 31.50 -29.63 -30.34
CA MET A 343 32.91 -29.55 -30.75
C MET A 343 33.61 -30.81 -30.27
#